data_AF-A0A937UHK3-F1
#
_entry.id   AF-A0A937UHK3-F1
#
_cell.length_a   1.000
_cell.length_b   1.000
_cell.length_c   1.000
_cell.angle_alpha   90.00
_cell.angle_beta   90.00
_cell.angle_gamma   90.00
#
_symmetry.space_group_name_H-M   'P 1'
#
loop_
_entity.id
_entity.type
_entity.pdbx_description
1 polymer ?
#
loop_
_entity_poly.entity_id
_entity_poly.type
_entity_poly.pdbx_seq_one_letter_code
_entity_poly.pdbx_strand_id
1 'polypeptide(L)' 'MVSNKFVVKVSVTGSIGDRTGNPAIPITPGEIRESTLGVYETGPSGVRMAEP' A
#
# COMPACT_ATOMS: atom_id res chain seq x y z
N MET A 1 -2.58 6.61 31.19
CA MET A 1 -1.65 6.95 30.09
C MET A 1 -2.45 7.00 28.81
N VAL A 2 -2.49 8.14 28.13
CA VAL A 2 -3.16 8.25 26.82
C VAL A 2 -2.14 7.82 25.77
N SER A 3 -2.36 6.69 25.09
CA SER A 3 -1.49 6.27 24.00
C SER A 3 -1.65 7.23 22.83
N ASN A 4 -0.58 7.95 22.47
CA ASN A 4 -0.53 8.72 21.23
C ASN A 4 -0.55 7.75 20.04
N LYS A 5 -1.73 7.56 19.43
CA LYS A 5 -1.90 6.77 18.21
C LYS A 5 -1.70 7.67 17.00
N PHE A 6 -0.79 7.29 16.11
CA PHE A 6 -0.59 7.93 14.81
C PHE A 6 -1.14 7.03 13.71
N VAL A 7 -1.95 7.60 12.82
CA VAL A 7 -2.47 6.88 11.66
C VAL A 7 -1.51 7.09 10.50
N VAL A 8 -0.85 6.02 10.06
CA VAL A 8 -0.03 6.01 8.83
C VAL A 8 -0.85 5.39 7.72
N LYS A 9 -0.97 6.09 6.59
CA LYS A 9 -1.65 5.63 5.37
C LYS A 9 -0.63 5.44 4.25
N VAL A 10 -0.77 4.35 3.49
CA VAL A 10 0.09 4.04 2.34
C VAL A 10 -0.76 3.77 1.09
N SER A 11 -0.33 4.27 -0.06
CA SER A 11 -0.90 3.97 -1.38
C SER A 11 -0.07 2.88 -2.06
N VAL A 12 -0.71 1.81 -2.54
CA VAL A 12 0.01 0.60 -3.00
C VAL A 12 0.42 0.63 -4.47
N THR A 13 -0.40 1.21 -5.35
CA THR A 13 -0.11 1.24 -6.80
C THR A 13 -0.55 2.54 -7.47
N GLY A 14 -1.68 3.12 -7.05
CA GLY A 14 -2.20 4.37 -7.62
C GLY A 14 -2.49 4.26 -9.12
N SER A 15 -2.66 5.40 -9.80
CA SER A 15 -2.87 5.49 -11.25
C SER A 15 -1.74 6.23 -11.97
N ILE A 16 -0.66 6.57 -11.25
CA ILE A 16 0.49 7.32 -11.75
C ILE A 16 1.74 6.45 -11.60
N GLY A 17 2.46 6.26 -12.70
CA GLY A 17 3.62 5.37 -12.79
C GLY A 17 3.26 4.03 -13.41
N ASP A 18 4.23 3.41 -14.05
CA ASP A 18 4.12 2.09 -14.69
C ASP A 18 5.35 1.25 -14.35
N ARG A 19 5.35 -0.02 -14.76
CA ARG A 19 6.48 -0.92 -14.50
C ARG A 19 7.77 -0.51 -15.21
N THR A 20 7.66 0.36 -16.22
CA THR A 20 8.80 0.93 -16.92
C THR A 20 9.60 1.87 -16.00
N GLY A 21 8.90 2.65 -15.17
CA GLY A 21 9.50 3.54 -14.17
C GLY A 21 9.79 2.86 -12.82
N ASN A 22 9.02 1.84 -12.44
CA ASN A 22 9.28 1.04 -11.24
C ASN A 22 8.73 -0.40 -11.41
N PRO A 23 9.60 -1.41 -11.60
CA PRO A 23 9.19 -2.81 -11.80
C PRO A 23 8.41 -3.41 -10.63
N ALA A 24 8.56 -2.87 -9.42
CA ALA A 24 7.88 -3.35 -8.22
C ALA A 24 6.44 -2.84 -8.08
N ILE A 25 5.93 -2.03 -9.03
CA ILE A 25 4.54 -1.60 -8.99
C ILE A 25 3.62 -2.82 -9.16
N PRO A 26 2.75 -3.11 -8.17
CA PRO A 26 1.80 -4.20 -8.26
C PRO A 26 0.65 -3.79 -9.19
N ILE A 27 0.38 -4.58 -10.22
CA ILE A 27 -0.66 -4.25 -11.24
C ILE A 27 -1.77 -5.30 -11.29
N THR A 28 -1.53 -6.49 -10.77
CA THR A 28 -2.54 -7.54 -10.67
C THR A 28 -3.22 -7.52 -9.29
N PRO A 29 -4.48 -8.01 -9.19
CA PRO A 29 -5.16 -8.10 -7.90
C PRO A 29 -4.39 -8.91 -6.84
N GLY A 30 -3.68 -9.96 -7.25
CA GLY A 30 -2.86 -10.79 -6.36
C GLY A 30 -1.70 -10.02 -5.74
N GLU A 31 -0.94 -9.28 -6.56
CA GLU A 31 0.20 -8.48 -6.11
C GLU A 31 -0.23 -7.32 -5.21
N ILE A 32 -1.37 -6.68 -5.53
CA ILE A 32 -1.93 -5.59 -4.72
C ILE A 32 -2.29 -6.11 -3.32
N ARG A 33 -2.89 -7.30 -3.23
CA ARG A 33 -3.20 -7.97 -1.96
C ARG A 33 -1.94 -8.28 -1.17
N GLU A 34 -0.92 -8.85 -1.80
CA GLU A 34 0.34 -9.23 -1.15
C GLU A 34 1.10 -8.01 -0.63
N SER A 35 1.24 -6.97 -1.46
CA SER A 35 1.83 -5.69 -1.03
C SER A 35 1.06 -5.05 0.12
N THR A 36 -0.27 -5.13 0.11
CA THR A 36 -1.09 -4.59 1.20
C THR A 36 -0.87 -5.32 2.52
N LEU A 37 -0.75 -6.65 2.48
CA LEU A 37 -0.46 -7.45 3.65
C LEU A 37 0.93 -7.14 4.20
N GLY A 38 1.95 -7.12 3.34
CA GLY A 38 3.31 -6.76 3.75
C GLY A 38 3.38 -5.35 4.33
N VAL A 39 2.65 -4.39 3.73
CA VAL A 39 2.52 -3.04 4.27
C VAL A 39 1.87 -3.08 5.64
N TYR A 40 0.72 -3.73 5.85
CA TYR A 40 0.06 -3.81 7.16
C TYR A 40 0.96 -4.40 8.25
N GLU A 41 1.74 -5.43 7.94
CA GLU A 41 2.68 -6.08 8.86
C GLU A 41 3.82 -5.14 9.31
N THR A 42 4.12 -4.10 8.54
CA THR A 42 5.19 -3.12 8.85
C THR A 42 4.74 -1.95 9.74
N GLY A 43 3.48 -1.93 10.20
CA GLY A 43 2.97 -0.93 11.15
C GLY A 43 2.01 0.18 10.65
N PRO A 44 1.72 0.40 9.36
CA PRO A 44 0.67 1.33 8.97
C PRO A 44 -0.73 0.85 9.38
N SER A 45 -1.49 1.80 9.93
CA SER A 45 -2.85 1.57 10.42
C SER A 45 -3.90 1.57 9.31
N GLY A 46 -3.52 1.87 8.06
CA GLY A 46 -4.43 1.83 6.91
C GLY A 46 -3.69 1.81 5.58
N VAL A 47 -4.29 1.11 4.61
CA VAL A 47 -3.76 0.98 3.24
C VAL A 47 -4.84 1.43 2.26
N ARG A 48 -4.47 2.29 1.31
CA ARG A 48 -5.35 2.71 0.21
C ARG A 48 -5.04 1.88 -1.02
N MET A 49 -6.01 1.06 -1.42
CA MET A 49 -5.99 0.33 -2.69
C MET A 49 -6.26 1.31 -3.84
N ALA A 50 -5.62 1.09 -4.98
CA ALA A 50 -6.04 1.76 -6.20
C ALA A 50 -7.37 1.16 -6.64
N GLU A 51 -8.38 2.00 -6.81
CA GLU A 51 -9.65 1.62 -7.42
C GLU A 51 -9.50 1.74 -8.95
N PRO A 52 -10.17 0.86 -9.72
CA PRO A 52 -10.04 0.76 -11.18
C PRO A 52 -10.45 2.02 -11.93
#